data_AF-A0A2M9XZD7-F1
#
_entry.id   AF-A0A2M9XZD7-F1
#
_cell.length_a   1.000
_cell.length_b   1.000
_cell.length_c   1.000
_cell.angle_alpha   90.00
_cell.angle_beta   90.00
_cell.angle_gamma   90.00
#
_symmetry.space_group_name_H-M   'P 1'
#
loop_
_entity.id
_entity.type
_entity.pdbx_description
1 polymer ?
#
loop_
_entity_poly.entity_id
_entity_poly.type
_entity_poly.pdbx_seq_one_letter_code
_entity_poly.pdbx_strand_id
1 'polypeptide(L)'
;MSRNRSQGPSLFGNPILHPLNVILIINCLIFFLQYFANQQLIYRFGLTPDFVLGGAIWQVFTYGFLHAVEIIPFHLLVNMYGMYMLGTNIIPIIGKTKFTILYFASQIGAGIFVVLSAYLNEVLGGNLPFLESMTTQTIGASGALFGVLALFGIFYPNAELLLFIFPVKAKNAVWVSLIIGYLISQFGNGAISNTCHLGGALTALLLYKLFQKQIKPGSLPYIPGLEWEAPKDSKNQSKPKPAVIEDLFLDQKKSNENLLRQIDSKKDKPSVINYLQGLQVAGANICPPSTYNTEDPICLRCEWLANCALRKAKE
;
A
#
# COMPACT_ATOMS: atom_id res chain seq x y z
N MET A 1 -12.92 -12.62 31.96
CA MET A 1 -13.01 -11.16 31.83
C MET A 1 -11.61 -10.60 31.58
N SER A 2 -11.26 -10.37 30.32
CA SER A 2 -9.96 -9.79 29.93
C SER A 2 -10.03 -8.27 30.05
N ARG A 3 -9.03 -7.67 30.70
CA ARG A 3 -8.94 -6.24 31.02
C ARG A 3 -9.08 -5.40 29.75
N ASN A 4 -10.11 -4.54 29.71
CA ASN A 4 -10.16 -3.35 28.86
C ASN A 4 -8.94 -2.47 29.20
N ARG A 5 -7.82 -2.66 28.50
CA ARG A 5 -6.87 -1.56 28.31
C ARG A 5 -7.65 -0.50 27.57
N SER A 6 -7.94 0.63 28.22
CA SER A 6 -8.43 1.83 27.55
C SER A 6 -7.49 2.09 26.37
N GLN A 7 -7.90 1.73 25.17
CA GLN A 7 -7.13 2.05 23.99
C GLN A 7 -7.10 3.58 23.95
N GLY A 8 -5.90 4.14 24.08
CA GLY A 8 -5.72 5.59 23.94
C GLY A 8 -6.28 6.08 22.60
N PRO A 9 -6.35 7.39 22.40
CA PRO A 9 -6.99 7.93 21.21
C PRO A 9 -6.36 7.37 19.93
N SER A 10 -7.23 6.96 19.00
CA SER A 10 -6.87 6.28 17.75
C SER A 10 -7.48 6.98 16.55
N LEU A 11 -6.82 6.87 15.41
CA LEU A 11 -7.23 7.40 14.12
C LEU A 11 -6.94 6.35 13.05
N PHE A 12 -7.93 6.06 12.19
CA PHE A 12 -7.87 5.00 11.17
C PHE A 12 -7.40 3.63 11.71
N GLY A 13 -7.91 3.23 12.88
CA GLY A 13 -7.56 1.96 13.52
C GLY A 13 -6.15 1.90 14.12
N ASN A 14 -5.37 2.98 14.06
CA ASN A 14 -4.01 3.09 14.59
C ASN A 14 -3.94 4.09 15.75
N PRO A 15 -3.00 3.96 16.70
CA PRO A 15 -2.77 4.98 17.73
C PRO A 15 -2.48 6.37 17.10
N ILE A 16 -2.84 7.47 17.76
CA ILE A 16 -2.53 8.82 17.24
C ILE A 16 -1.03 8.99 16.93
N LEU A 17 -0.16 8.44 17.78
CA LEU A 17 1.30 8.52 17.61
C LEU A 17 1.85 7.53 16.55
N HIS A 18 0.99 6.85 15.80
CA HIS A 18 1.42 6.04 14.66
C HIS A 18 2.07 6.95 13.59
N PRO A 19 3.22 6.58 13.00
CA PRO A 19 3.94 7.46 12.07
C PRO A 19 3.07 8.00 10.93
N LEU A 20 2.20 7.16 10.37
CA LEU A 20 1.25 7.57 9.34
C LEU A 20 0.33 8.70 9.85
N ASN A 21 -0.33 8.51 10.99
CA ASN A 21 -1.25 9.48 11.57
C ASN A 21 -0.54 10.79 11.90
N VAL A 22 0.68 10.71 12.45
CA VAL A 22 1.50 11.89 12.76
C VAL A 22 1.82 12.69 11.49
N ILE A 23 2.24 12.04 10.40
CA ILE A 23 2.51 12.70 9.12
C ILE A 23 1.25 13.40 8.60
N LEU A 24 0.10 12.71 8.60
CA LEU A 24 -1.16 13.28 8.14
C LEU A 24 -1.58 14.49 8.97
N ILE A 25 -1.54 14.37 10.30
CA ILE A 25 -1.94 15.43 11.23
C ILE A 25 -1.04 16.65 11.09
N ILE A 26 0.29 16.47 11.03
CA ILE A 26 1.24 17.58 10.92
C ILE A 26 1.03 18.34 9.61
N ASN A 27 0.85 17.65 8.48
CA ASN A 27 0.62 18.30 7.20
C ASN A 27 -0.70 19.07 7.18
N CYS A 28 -1.79 18.50 7.73
CA CYS A 28 -3.06 19.20 7.85
C CYS A 28 -2.97 20.43 8.78
N LEU A 29 -2.24 20.32 9.89
CA LEU A 29 -2.03 21.43 10.82
C LEU A 29 -1.22 22.56 10.17
N ILE A 30 -0.13 22.22 9.48
CA ILE A 30 0.70 23.22 8.78
C ILE A 30 -0.11 23.88 7.66
N PHE A 31 -0.88 23.12 6.90
CA PHE A 31 -1.78 23.67 5.89
C PHE A 31 -2.81 24.64 6.48
N PHE A 32 -3.41 24.29 7.63
CA PHE A 32 -4.30 25.20 8.35
C PHE A 32 -3.58 26.50 8.75
N LEU A 33 -2.34 26.41 9.24
CA LEU A 33 -1.53 27.60 9.57
C LEU A 33 -1.18 28.44 8.32
N GLN A 34 -0.96 27.82 7.16
CA GLN A 34 -0.73 28.53 5.90
C GLN A 34 -1.89 29.44 5.51
N TYR A 35 -3.13 29.10 5.88
CA TYR A 35 -4.30 29.93 5.63
C TYR A 35 -4.23 31.30 6.33
N PHE A 36 -3.61 31.35 7.52
CA PHE A 36 -3.47 32.59 8.30
C PHE A 36 -2.16 33.33 8.05
N ALA A 37 -1.14 32.62 7.56
CA ALA A 37 0.20 33.16 7.40
C ALA A 37 0.49 33.76 6.01
N ASN A 38 -0.51 33.86 5.12
CA ASN A 38 -0.34 34.30 3.73
C ASN A 38 0.81 33.54 3.03
N GLN A 39 1.51 34.21 2.10
CA GLN A 39 2.66 33.65 1.37
C GLN A 39 3.94 33.56 2.22
N GLN A 40 3.93 34.00 3.48
CA GLN A 40 5.15 34.12 4.30
C GLN A 40 5.74 32.75 4.69
N LEU A 41 4.89 31.77 4.99
CA LEU A 41 5.36 30.40 5.28
C LEU A 41 5.94 29.75 4.03
N ILE A 42 5.27 29.92 2.90
CA ILE A 42 5.73 29.38 1.62
C ILE A 42 7.08 30.02 1.24
N TYR A 43 7.20 31.34 1.29
CA TYR A 43 8.46 32.05 0.99
C TYR A 43 9.64 31.59 1.85
N ARG A 44 9.45 31.37 3.16
CA ARG A 44 10.54 31.01 4.08
C ARG A 44 10.88 29.51 4.09
N PHE A 45 9.87 28.66 3.93
CA PHE A 45 10.00 27.21 4.16
C PHE A 45 9.79 26.35 2.90
N GLY A 46 9.29 26.93 1.81
CA GLY A 46 9.22 26.28 0.50
C GLY A 46 10.58 26.27 -0.16
N LEU A 47 10.88 25.24 -0.95
CA LEU A 47 12.20 25.04 -1.52
C LEU A 47 12.38 25.89 -2.77
N THR A 48 13.24 26.89 -2.66
CA THR A 48 13.73 27.67 -3.81
C THR A 48 15.24 27.41 -3.92
N PRO A 49 15.73 26.80 -5.02
CA PRO A 49 17.14 26.42 -5.14
C PRO A 49 18.12 27.57 -4.90
N ASP A 50 17.82 28.77 -5.39
CA ASP A 50 18.62 29.98 -5.16
C ASP A 50 18.79 30.30 -3.67
N PHE A 51 17.72 30.19 -2.88
CA PHE A 51 17.77 30.43 -1.43
C PHE A 51 18.53 29.33 -0.71
N VAL A 52 18.38 28.07 -1.14
CA VAL A 52 19.14 26.94 -0.56
C VAL A 52 20.63 27.14 -0.77
N LEU A 53 21.06 27.51 -2.00
CA LEU A 53 22.45 27.80 -2.32
C LEU A 53 22.95 29.06 -1.59
N GLY A 54 22.07 30.01 -1.30
CA GLY A 54 22.32 31.19 -0.46
C GLY A 54 22.34 30.92 1.06
N GLY A 55 22.11 29.69 1.51
CA GLY A 55 22.22 29.28 2.92
C GLY A 55 20.93 28.84 3.61
N ALA A 56 19.78 28.88 2.94
CA ALA A 56 18.49 28.42 3.47
C ALA A 56 18.34 26.88 3.42
N ILE A 57 19.33 26.14 3.94
CA ILE A 57 19.43 24.68 3.82
C ILE A 57 18.25 23.91 4.42
N TRP A 58 17.52 24.50 5.38
CA TRP A 58 16.34 23.89 5.97
C TRP A 58 15.22 23.67 4.95
N GLN A 59 15.19 24.46 3.87
CA GLN A 59 14.16 24.33 2.84
C GLN A 59 14.18 22.97 2.13
N VAL A 60 15.34 22.30 2.08
CA VAL A 60 15.48 20.91 1.59
C VAL A 60 14.62 19.92 2.38
N PHE A 61 14.27 20.24 3.62
CA PHE A 61 13.38 19.44 4.45
C PHE A 61 11.99 20.07 4.58
N THR A 62 11.89 21.36 4.87
CA THR A 62 10.62 21.97 5.30
C THR A 62 9.58 22.08 4.19
N TYR A 63 10.00 22.09 2.93
CA TYR A 63 9.10 22.23 1.78
C TYR A 63 8.04 21.13 1.70
N GLY A 64 8.38 19.92 2.17
CA GLY A 64 7.50 18.76 2.12
C GLY A 64 6.27 18.87 3.02
N PHE A 65 6.21 19.86 3.92
CA PHE A 65 5.06 20.08 4.79
C PHE A 65 4.09 21.15 4.27
N LEU A 66 4.53 21.95 3.31
CA LEU A 66 3.75 23.03 2.74
C LEU A 66 2.92 22.55 1.56
N HIS A 67 1.70 23.07 1.41
CA HIS A 67 0.85 22.77 0.26
C HIS A 67 0.26 24.04 -0.34
N ALA A 68 -0.16 23.99 -1.60
CA ALA A 68 -0.78 25.13 -2.27
C ALA A 68 -2.14 25.45 -1.63
N VAL A 69 -2.32 26.70 -1.18
CA VAL A 69 -3.57 27.16 -0.57
C VAL A 69 -4.46 27.70 -1.68
N GLU A 70 -5.37 26.85 -2.14
CA GLU A 70 -6.35 27.13 -3.19
C GLU A 70 -7.77 27.00 -2.63
N ILE A 71 -8.78 27.42 -3.40
CA ILE A 71 -10.21 27.29 -3.01
C ILE A 71 -10.55 25.83 -2.68
N ILE A 72 -10.03 24.89 -3.47
CA ILE A 72 -10.11 23.46 -3.23
C ILE A 72 -8.70 22.98 -2.88
N PRO A 73 -8.46 22.38 -1.70
CA PRO A 73 -7.12 21.97 -1.27
C PRO A 73 -6.67 20.66 -1.95
N PHE A 74 -6.79 20.60 -3.28
CA PHE A 74 -6.58 19.37 -4.06
C PHE A 74 -5.17 18.81 -3.88
N HIS A 75 -4.15 19.67 -3.87
CA HIS A 75 -2.76 19.26 -3.67
C HIS A 75 -2.55 18.55 -2.32
N LEU A 76 -3.09 19.09 -1.22
CA LEU A 76 -3.04 18.44 0.08
C LEU A 76 -3.81 17.12 0.08
N LEU A 77 -5.03 17.12 -0.46
CA LEU A 77 -5.90 15.94 -0.48
C LEU A 77 -5.24 14.76 -1.18
N VAL A 78 -4.69 14.96 -2.37
CA VAL A 78 -4.02 13.89 -3.13
C VAL A 78 -2.80 13.37 -2.37
N ASN A 79 -1.99 14.25 -1.77
CA ASN A 79 -0.82 13.83 -1.00
C ASN A 79 -1.20 13.02 0.23
N MET A 80 -2.20 13.48 1.00
CA MET A 80 -2.61 12.83 2.24
C MET A 80 -3.36 11.53 1.97
N TYR A 81 -4.23 11.50 0.95
CA TYR A 81 -4.91 10.28 0.52
C TYR A 81 -3.92 9.24 0.01
N GLY A 82 -2.99 9.63 -0.88
CA GLY A 82 -1.95 8.73 -1.37
C GLY A 82 -1.07 8.20 -0.23
N MET A 83 -0.69 9.06 0.71
CA MET A 83 0.11 8.66 1.86
C MET A 83 -0.64 7.70 2.77
N TYR A 84 -1.91 7.96 3.05
CA TYR A 84 -2.77 7.08 3.82
C TYR A 84 -2.91 5.71 3.16
N MET A 85 -3.28 5.66 1.88
CA MET A 85 -3.54 4.44 1.15
C MET A 85 -2.26 3.59 1.02
N LEU A 86 -1.16 4.18 0.57
CA LEU A 86 0.10 3.45 0.40
C LEU A 86 0.74 3.10 1.76
N GLY A 87 0.78 4.07 2.68
CA GLY A 87 1.42 3.91 3.98
C GLY A 87 0.77 2.81 4.83
N THR A 88 -0.56 2.67 4.78
CA THR A 88 -1.30 1.60 5.48
C THR A 88 -0.84 0.21 5.04
N ASN A 89 -0.48 0.04 3.77
CA ASN A 89 -0.05 -1.24 3.21
C ASN A 89 1.46 -1.48 3.36
N ILE A 90 2.27 -0.41 3.41
CA ILE A 90 3.74 -0.51 3.50
C ILE A 90 4.22 -0.70 4.94
N ILE A 91 3.63 -0.01 5.91
CA ILE A 91 4.09 -0.05 7.31
C ILE A 91 4.07 -1.47 7.90
N PRO A 92 3.06 -2.32 7.64
CA PRO A 92 3.07 -3.72 8.09
C PRO A 92 4.23 -4.55 7.53
N ILE A 93 4.75 -4.20 6.34
CA ILE A 93 5.84 -4.93 5.67
C ILE A 93 7.19 -4.54 6.25
N ILE A 94 7.49 -3.24 6.26
CA ILE A 94 8.85 -2.75 6.62
C ILE A 94 8.97 -2.33 8.07
N GLY A 95 7.85 -2.17 8.77
CA GLY A 95 7.77 -1.68 10.14
C GLY A 95 7.81 -0.15 10.25
N LYS A 96 7.31 0.35 11.38
CA LYS A 96 7.14 1.78 11.68
C LYS A 96 8.45 2.59 11.57
N THR A 97 9.55 2.07 12.11
CA THR A 97 10.84 2.75 12.13
C THR A 97 11.41 2.91 10.72
N LYS A 98 11.46 1.83 9.92
CA LYS A 98 11.99 1.88 8.56
C LYS A 98 11.11 2.73 7.65
N PHE A 99 9.79 2.69 7.83
CA PHE A 99 8.87 3.57 7.13
C PHE A 99 9.16 5.05 7.42
N THR A 100 9.36 5.40 8.69
CA THR A 100 9.65 6.79 9.09
C THR A 100 10.97 7.27 8.48
N ILE A 101 12.01 6.44 8.53
CA ILE A 101 13.31 6.74 7.89
C ILE A 101 13.12 6.91 6.38
N LEU A 102 12.41 5.98 5.73
CA LEU A 102 12.17 6.02 4.29
C LEU A 102 11.40 7.29 3.88
N TYR A 103 10.33 7.64 4.59
CA TYR A 103 9.54 8.84 4.33
C TYR A 103 10.40 10.10 4.37
N PHE A 104 11.10 10.35 5.48
CA PHE A 104 11.86 11.59 5.65
C PHE A 104 13.14 11.62 4.80
N ALA A 105 13.80 10.48 4.60
CA ALA A 105 14.94 10.43 3.71
C ALA A 105 14.53 10.64 2.25
N SER A 106 13.38 10.10 1.80
CA SER A 106 12.83 10.41 0.48
C SER A 106 12.45 11.88 0.33
N GLN A 107 11.93 12.53 1.38
CA GLN A 107 11.69 13.98 1.37
C GLN A 107 12.97 14.78 1.18
N ILE A 108 14.01 14.48 1.98
CA ILE A 108 15.31 15.16 1.88
C ILE A 108 15.95 14.88 0.52
N GLY A 109 15.96 13.63 0.07
CA GLY A 109 16.52 13.22 -1.21
C GLY A 109 15.81 13.87 -2.40
N ALA A 110 14.49 13.99 -2.35
CA ALA A 110 13.71 14.75 -3.33
C ALA A 110 14.13 16.23 -3.36
N GLY A 111 14.26 16.89 -2.20
CA GLY A 111 14.73 18.27 -2.12
C GLY A 111 16.15 18.47 -2.66
N ILE A 112 17.07 17.55 -2.36
CA ILE A 112 18.43 17.56 -2.91
C ILE A 112 18.42 17.43 -4.43
N PHE A 113 17.57 16.55 -4.98
CA PHE A 113 17.43 16.38 -6.42
C PHE A 113 16.88 17.62 -7.12
N VAL A 114 15.96 18.35 -6.49
CA VAL A 114 15.46 19.63 -7.00
C VAL A 114 16.60 20.65 -7.11
N VAL A 115 17.39 20.81 -6.05
CA VAL A 115 18.54 21.75 -6.04
C VAL A 115 19.59 21.33 -7.07
N LEU A 116 19.93 20.04 -7.13
CA LEU A 116 20.89 19.51 -8.10
C LEU A 116 20.39 19.70 -9.54
N SER A 117 19.10 19.46 -9.78
CA SER A 117 18.49 19.67 -11.09
C SER A 117 18.53 21.14 -11.51
N ALA A 118 18.26 22.06 -10.59
CA ALA A 118 18.30 23.49 -10.88
C ALA A 118 19.72 23.96 -11.18
N TYR A 119 20.70 23.50 -10.38
CA TYR A 119 22.12 23.74 -10.63
C TYR A 119 22.57 23.21 -11.98
N LEU A 120 22.17 22.00 -12.34
CA LEU A 120 22.48 21.43 -13.65
C LEU A 120 21.83 22.23 -14.79
N ASN A 121 20.59 22.70 -14.63
CA ASN A 121 19.94 23.52 -15.64
C ASN A 121 20.70 24.83 -15.87
N GLU A 122 21.06 25.54 -14.80
CA GLU A 122 21.82 26.79 -14.86
C GLU A 122 23.16 26.61 -15.58
N VAL A 123 23.95 25.59 -15.19
CA VAL A 123 25.25 25.31 -15.80
C VAL A 123 25.14 24.92 -17.28
N LEU A 124 24.02 24.30 -17.68
CA LEU A 124 23.74 23.92 -19.08
C LEU A 124 23.05 25.03 -19.89
N GLY A 125 22.96 26.25 -19.36
CA GLY A 125 22.44 27.42 -20.07
C GLY A 125 20.95 27.73 -19.85
N GLY A 126 20.33 27.14 -18.83
CA GLY A 126 19.04 27.55 -18.26
C GLY A 126 17.78 27.23 -19.07
N ASN A 127 17.91 26.56 -20.23
CA ASN A 127 16.82 26.37 -21.19
C ASN A 127 16.32 24.91 -21.29
N LEU A 128 16.56 24.08 -20.27
CA LEU A 128 16.10 22.69 -20.27
C LEU A 128 14.75 22.56 -19.55
N PRO A 129 13.64 22.33 -20.26
CA PRO A 129 12.28 22.38 -19.69
C PRO A 129 11.94 21.22 -18.76
N PHE A 130 12.78 20.18 -18.71
CA PHE A 130 12.63 19.02 -17.85
C PHE A 130 13.44 19.11 -16.55
N LEU A 131 14.27 20.16 -16.41
CA LEU A 131 15.01 20.47 -15.19
C LEU A 131 14.39 21.67 -14.49
N GLU A 132 14.61 21.75 -13.19
CA GLU A 132 14.14 22.88 -12.37
C GLU A 132 14.88 24.17 -12.72
N SER A 133 14.25 25.31 -12.42
CA SER A 133 14.90 26.63 -12.45
C SER A 133 15.33 27.04 -11.04
N MET A 134 16.36 27.88 -10.95
CA MET A 134 16.86 28.38 -9.67
C MET A 134 15.83 29.14 -8.83
N THR A 135 14.87 29.76 -9.49
CA THR A 135 13.86 30.62 -8.85
C THR A 135 12.52 29.92 -8.66
N THR A 136 12.31 28.75 -9.27
CA THR A 136 11.05 28.01 -9.13
C THR A 136 10.94 27.44 -7.72
N GLN A 137 9.82 27.73 -7.08
CA GLN A 137 9.54 27.26 -5.74
C GLN A 137 8.82 25.90 -5.75
N THR A 138 9.33 24.95 -4.98
CA THR A 138 8.76 23.61 -4.80
C THR A 138 8.18 23.46 -3.40
N ILE A 139 6.96 22.94 -3.30
CA ILE A 139 6.28 22.60 -2.04
C ILE A 139 5.52 21.27 -2.20
N GLY A 140 5.27 20.58 -1.08
CA GLY A 140 4.39 19.42 -1.03
C GLY A 140 5.09 18.14 -0.60
N ALA A 141 4.35 17.28 0.12
CA ALA A 141 4.82 15.98 0.60
C ALA A 141 5.07 14.95 -0.52
N SER A 142 4.81 15.32 -1.77
CA SER A 142 4.78 14.43 -2.92
C SER A 142 6.14 13.74 -3.19
N GLY A 143 7.27 14.37 -2.89
CA GLY A 143 8.59 13.70 -2.97
C GLY A 143 8.67 12.46 -2.08
N ALA A 144 8.25 12.57 -0.81
CA ALA A 144 8.19 11.44 0.11
C ALA A 144 7.15 10.40 -0.34
N LEU A 145 6.00 10.86 -0.82
CA LEU A 145 4.94 10.00 -1.36
C LEU A 145 5.43 9.16 -2.55
N PHE A 146 6.19 9.74 -3.48
CA PHE A 146 6.78 9.01 -4.60
C PHE A 146 7.80 7.97 -4.14
N GLY A 147 8.50 8.23 -3.02
CA GLY A 147 9.33 7.23 -2.35
C GLY A 147 8.51 6.02 -1.86
N VAL A 148 7.39 6.28 -1.18
CA VAL A 148 6.47 5.22 -0.72
C VAL A 148 5.82 4.49 -1.91
N LEU A 149 5.45 5.22 -2.97
CA LEU A 149 4.88 4.68 -4.20
C LEU A 149 5.85 3.74 -4.93
N ALA A 150 7.13 4.12 -5.02
CA ALA A 150 8.16 3.27 -5.61
C ALA A 150 8.28 1.94 -4.86
N LEU A 151 8.26 1.98 -3.52
CA LEU A 151 8.31 0.78 -2.71
C LEU A 151 7.04 -0.07 -2.84
N PHE A 152 5.88 0.57 -2.92
CA PHE A 152 4.61 -0.11 -3.17
C PHE A 152 4.60 -0.80 -4.53
N GLY A 153 5.15 -0.18 -5.58
CA GLY A 153 5.32 -0.82 -6.89
C GLY A 153 6.26 -2.04 -6.88
N ILE A 154 7.17 -2.15 -5.91
CA ILE A 154 8.01 -3.34 -5.71
C ILE A 154 7.22 -4.46 -5.04
N PHE A 155 6.50 -4.14 -3.97
CA PHE A 155 5.81 -5.14 -3.15
C PHE A 155 4.47 -5.61 -3.71
N TYR A 156 3.78 -4.74 -4.46
CA TYR A 156 2.46 -4.99 -5.01
C TYR A 156 2.43 -4.70 -6.51
N PRO A 157 3.30 -5.31 -7.33
CA PRO A 157 3.57 -4.85 -8.70
C PRO A 157 2.36 -4.93 -9.64
N ASN A 158 1.40 -5.82 -9.34
CA ASN A 158 0.19 -6.03 -10.13
C ASN A 158 -1.04 -5.32 -9.57
N ALA A 159 -0.95 -4.69 -8.40
CA ALA A 159 -2.04 -3.91 -7.83
C ALA A 159 -2.40 -2.74 -8.74
N GLU A 160 -3.70 -2.52 -8.95
CA GLU A 160 -4.19 -1.42 -9.77
C GLU A 160 -4.39 -0.18 -8.90
N LEU A 161 -3.68 0.88 -9.25
CA LEU A 161 -3.83 2.20 -8.66
C LEU A 161 -4.60 3.07 -9.64
N LEU A 162 -5.68 3.69 -9.19
CA LEU A 162 -6.39 4.67 -9.99
C LEU A 162 -5.60 5.99 -9.97
N LEU A 163 -4.78 6.21 -10.99
CA LEU A 163 -4.09 7.48 -11.20
C LEU A 163 -5.00 8.39 -12.01
N PHE A 164 -5.53 9.42 -11.36
CA PHE A 164 -6.55 10.31 -11.91
C PHE A 164 -7.83 9.53 -12.25
N ILE A 165 -7.99 9.07 -13.49
CA ILE A 165 -9.13 8.25 -13.95
C ILE A 165 -8.69 6.94 -14.62
N PHE A 166 -7.39 6.68 -14.71
CA PHE A 166 -6.85 5.49 -15.39
C PHE A 166 -6.31 4.48 -14.38
N PRO A 167 -6.73 3.20 -14.45
CA PRO A 167 -6.12 2.15 -13.65
C PRO A 167 -4.71 1.86 -14.18
N VAL A 168 -3.72 1.94 -13.29
CA VAL A 168 -2.31 1.73 -13.60
C VAL A 168 -1.73 0.71 -12.63
N LYS A 169 -1.06 -0.30 -13.16
CA LYS A 169 -0.33 -1.26 -12.32
C LYS A 169 0.74 -0.54 -11.51
N ALA A 170 0.81 -0.82 -10.21
CA ALA A 170 1.67 -0.11 -9.27
C ALA A 170 3.16 -0.10 -9.69
N LYS A 171 3.67 -1.17 -10.30
CA LYS A 171 5.04 -1.23 -10.84
C LYS A 171 5.35 -0.14 -11.88
N ASN A 172 4.33 0.37 -12.56
CA ASN A 172 4.43 1.41 -13.57
C ASN A 172 4.02 2.80 -13.03
N ALA A 173 3.46 2.88 -11.83
CA ALA A 173 2.79 4.08 -11.33
C ALA A 173 3.73 5.28 -11.21
N VAL A 174 5.00 5.08 -10.80
CA VAL A 174 6.01 6.15 -10.76
C VAL A 174 6.23 6.76 -12.14
N TRP A 175 6.53 5.94 -13.15
CA TRP A 175 6.82 6.42 -14.51
C TRP A 175 5.61 7.08 -15.17
N VAL A 176 4.42 6.49 -15.01
CA VAL A 176 3.19 7.08 -15.54
C VAL A 176 2.90 8.42 -14.86
N SER A 177 3.09 8.52 -13.54
CA SER A 177 2.89 9.78 -12.81
C SER A 177 3.87 10.88 -13.24
N LEU A 178 5.14 10.53 -13.50
CA LEU A 178 6.14 11.48 -14.01
C LEU A 178 5.79 11.98 -15.42
N ILE A 179 5.30 11.09 -16.29
CA ILE A 179 4.85 11.46 -17.64
C ILE A 179 3.64 12.41 -17.55
N ILE A 180 2.64 12.06 -16.74
CA ILE A 180 1.46 12.91 -16.53
C ILE A 180 1.87 14.26 -15.94
N GLY A 181 2.75 14.27 -14.94
CA GLY A 181 3.25 15.49 -14.32
C GLY A 181 3.98 16.39 -15.31
N TYR A 182 4.78 15.80 -16.21
CA TYR A 182 5.43 16.52 -17.30
C TYR A 182 4.41 17.12 -18.28
N LEU A 183 3.45 16.33 -18.74
CA LEU A 183 2.41 16.82 -19.67
C LEU A 183 1.58 17.95 -19.05
N ILE A 184 1.23 17.86 -17.77
CA ILE A 184 0.52 18.94 -17.07
C ILE A 184 1.39 20.20 -16.97
N SER A 185 2.70 20.07 -16.74
CA SER A 185 3.61 21.22 -16.67
C SER A 185 3.84 21.88 -18.03
N GLN A 186 3.78 21.12 -19.12
CA GLN A 186 3.98 21.64 -20.48
C GLN A 186 2.70 22.21 -21.10
N PHE A 187 1.56 21.58 -20.86
CA PHE A 187 0.29 21.88 -21.55
C PHE A 187 -0.82 22.39 -20.63
N GLY A 188 -0.63 22.32 -19.31
CA GLY A 188 -1.56 22.81 -18.31
C GLY A 188 -1.06 24.07 -17.61
N ASN A 189 -1.88 24.60 -16.71
CA ASN A 189 -1.57 25.77 -15.89
C ASN A 189 -0.95 25.41 -14.52
N GLY A 190 -0.43 24.18 -14.36
CA GLY A 190 0.10 23.69 -13.09
C GLY A 190 1.57 23.32 -13.19
N ALA A 191 2.41 23.88 -12.31
CA ALA A 191 3.82 23.51 -12.22
C ALA A 191 3.99 22.29 -11.31
N ILE A 192 4.37 21.14 -11.88
CA ILE A 192 4.66 19.91 -11.14
C ILE A 192 6.15 19.63 -11.18
N SER A 193 6.79 19.56 -10.02
CA SER A 193 8.21 19.21 -9.91
C SER A 193 8.42 17.70 -10.10
N ASN A 194 8.61 17.29 -11.35
CA ASN A 194 8.94 15.89 -11.67
C ASN A 194 10.29 15.47 -11.12
N THR A 195 11.23 16.41 -10.96
CA THR A 195 12.56 16.11 -10.40
C THR A 195 12.47 15.80 -8.91
N CYS A 196 11.60 16.50 -8.18
CA CYS A 196 11.24 16.17 -6.79
C CYS A 196 10.67 14.75 -6.69
N HIS A 197 9.69 14.42 -7.54
CA HIS A 197 9.07 13.09 -7.59
C HIS A 197 10.09 11.98 -7.90
N LEU A 198 10.94 12.20 -8.91
CA LEU A 198 11.99 11.26 -9.28
C LEU A 198 13.02 11.07 -8.17
N GLY A 199 13.49 12.16 -7.56
CA GLY A 199 14.47 12.13 -6.46
C GLY A 199 13.95 11.36 -5.25
N GLY A 200 12.67 11.54 -4.91
CA GLY A 200 12.02 10.82 -3.82
C GLY A 200 11.91 9.31 -4.06
N ALA A 201 11.52 8.92 -5.28
CA ALA A 201 11.47 7.53 -5.72
C ALA A 201 12.86 6.87 -5.72
N LEU A 202 13.87 7.51 -6.32
CA LEU A 202 15.24 6.98 -6.36
C LEU A 202 15.84 6.83 -4.95
N THR A 203 15.58 7.79 -4.06
CA THR A 203 16.05 7.72 -2.67
C THR A 203 15.43 6.55 -1.91
N ALA A 204 14.12 6.31 -2.07
CA ALA A 204 13.47 5.15 -1.47
C ALA A 204 14.03 3.83 -2.02
N LEU A 205 14.26 3.73 -3.33
CA LEU A 205 14.85 2.55 -3.96
C LEU A 205 16.26 2.25 -3.42
N LEU A 206 17.06 3.28 -3.19
CA LEU A 206 18.38 3.13 -2.57
C LEU A 206 18.27 2.62 -1.14
N LEU A 207 17.42 3.25 -0.31
CA LEU A 207 17.22 2.84 1.08
C LEU A 207 16.67 1.41 1.19
N TYR A 208 15.71 1.07 0.35
CA TYR A 208 15.17 -0.28 0.27
C TYR A 208 16.27 -1.32 0.04
N LYS A 209 17.19 -1.08 -0.90
CA LYS A 209 18.34 -1.98 -1.14
C LYS A 209 19.20 -2.19 0.12
N LEU A 210 19.30 -1.20 1.01
CA LEU A 210 20.07 -1.29 2.24
C LEU A 210 19.40 -2.19 3.30
N PHE A 211 18.07 -2.16 3.42
CA PHE A 211 17.36 -2.88 4.48
C PHE A 211 16.52 -4.08 4.02
N GLN A 212 16.45 -4.38 2.72
CA GLN A 212 15.61 -5.46 2.16
C GLN A 212 15.82 -6.82 2.84
N LYS A 213 17.07 -7.16 3.20
CA LYS A 213 17.42 -8.42 3.88
C LYS A 213 16.82 -8.54 5.29
N GLN A 214 16.39 -7.42 5.88
CA GLN A 214 15.83 -7.35 7.23
C GLN A 214 14.30 -7.33 7.23
N ILE A 215 13.65 -7.42 6.06
CA ILE A 215 12.20 -7.47 5.94
C ILE A 215 11.76 -8.91 6.20
N LYS A 216 10.92 -9.11 7.22
CA LYS A 216 10.36 -10.42 7.57
C LYS A 216 8.85 -10.41 7.30
N PRO A 217 8.34 -11.16 6.31
CA PRO A 217 6.96 -11.03 5.81
C PRO A 217 5.87 -11.66 6.69
N GLY A 218 6.20 -12.10 7.92
CA GLY A 218 5.48 -13.14 8.66
C GLY A 218 4.06 -12.84 9.15
N SER A 219 3.35 -11.81 8.68
CA SER A 219 1.99 -11.51 9.17
C SER A 219 1.15 -10.61 8.27
N LEU A 220 1.33 -10.66 6.94
CA LEU A 220 0.51 -9.83 6.04
C LEU A 220 -0.85 -10.51 5.79
N PRO A 221 -1.98 -9.81 6.01
CA PRO A 221 -3.29 -10.32 5.61
C PRO A 221 -3.35 -10.46 4.09
N TYR A 222 -3.91 -11.57 3.61
CA TYR A 222 -4.16 -11.79 2.18
C TYR A 222 -5.32 -10.89 1.72
N ILE A 223 -5.04 -10.03 0.73
CA ILE A 223 -6.03 -9.17 0.08
C ILE A 223 -5.91 -9.43 -1.43
N PRO A 224 -6.98 -9.92 -2.10
CA PRO A 224 -6.97 -10.16 -3.53
C PRO A 224 -6.57 -8.91 -4.33
N GLY A 225 -5.60 -9.04 -5.24
CA GLY A 225 -5.05 -7.92 -6.03
C GLY A 225 -4.05 -7.03 -5.29
N LEU A 226 -3.86 -7.26 -4.00
CA LEU A 226 -2.84 -6.63 -3.15
C LEU A 226 -2.00 -7.71 -2.47
N GLU A 227 -1.71 -8.79 -3.20
CA GLU A 227 -0.82 -9.84 -2.74
C GLU A 227 0.61 -9.31 -2.67
N TRP A 228 1.21 -9.43 -1.50
CA TRP A 228 2.62 -9.12 -1.36
C TRP A 228 3.45 -10.11 -2.17
N GLU A 229 4.20 -9.59 -3.15
CA GLU A 229 5.18 -10.36 -3.90
C GLU A 229 6.56 -10.18 -3.28
N ALA A 230 7.16 -11.29 -2.85
CA ALA A 230 8.53 -11.27 -2.39
C ALA A 230 9.45 -10.75 -3.52
N PRO A 231 10.35 -9.81 -3.21
CA PRO A 231 11.37 -9.38 -4.15
C PRO A 231 12.10 -10.60 -4.71
N LYS A 232 12.15 -10.70 -6.05
CA LYS A 232 12.75 -11.84 -6.74
C LYS A 232 14.25 -11.90 -6.45
N ASP A 233 14.69 -12.80 -5.57
CA ASP A 233 16.12 -13.11 -5.42
C ASP A 233 16.63 -13.72 -6.73
N SER A 234 17.50 -13.00 -7.43
CA SER A 234 18.00 -13.32 -8.78
C SER A 234 18.87 -14.58 -8.87
N LYS A 235 19.01 -15.36 -7.78
CA LYS A 235 19.93 -16.50 -7.72
C LYS A 235 19.27 -17.87 -7.57
N ASN A 236 17.95 -17.98 -7.41
CA ASN A 236 17.29 -19.30 -7.41
C ASN A 236 15.80 -19.18 -7.72
N GLN A 237 15.46 -19.04 -9.00
CA GLN A 237 14.07 -19.20 -9.45
C GLN A 237 13.94 -20.39 -10.38
N SER A 238 13.61 -21.55 -9.80
CA SER A 238 12.63 -22.40 -10.46
C SER A 238 11.37 -21.55 -10.63
N LYS A 239 10.94 -21.30 -11.88
CA LYS A 239 9.68 -20.61 -12.17
C LYS A 239 8.58 -21.22 -11.29
N PRO A 240 7.87 -20.43 -10.45
CA PRO A 240 6.67 -20.93 -9.82
C PRO A 240 5.73 -21.34 -10.97
N LYS A 241 5.30 -22.60 -10.98
CA LYS A 241 4.23 -23.03 -11.89
C LYS A 241 3.05 -22.09 -11.64
N PRO A 242 2.36 -21.62 -12.70
CA PRO A 242 1.15 -20.84 -12.52
C PRO A 242 0.22 -21.62 -11.58
N ALA A 243 -0.21 -20.99 -10.49
CA ALA A 243 -1.32 -21.52 -9.71
C ALA A 243 -2.53 -21.48 -10.64
N VAL A 244 -2.90 -22.65 -11.14
CA VAL A 244 -4.08 -22.82 -11.99
C VAL A 244 -5.28 -22.48 -11.11
N ILE A 245 -6.19 -21.64 -11.62
CA ILE A 245 -7.47 -21.23 -10.99
C ILE A 245 -8.45 -22.43 -10.85
N GLU A 246 -7.98 -23.68 -10.90
CA GLU A 246 -8.81 -24.88 -10.97
C GLU A 246 -9.27 -25.41 -9.59
N ASP A 247 -8.66 -25.05 -8.46
CA ASP A 247 -8.72 -25.96 -7.30
C ASP A 247 -9.57 -25.57 -6.07
N LEU A 248 -10.31 -24.45 -6.05
CA LEU A 248 -11.15 -24.15 -4.86
C LEU A 248 -12.18 -25.25 -4.58
N PHE A 249 -12.69 -25.90 -5.64
CA PHE A 249 -13.65 -27.00 -5.52
C PHE A 249 -12.99 -28.38 -5.42
N LEU A 250 -11.73 -28.53 -5.86
CA LEU A 250 -11.00 -29.79 -5.81
C LEU A 250 -10.46 -30.05 -4.40
N ASP A 251 -10.01 -29.01 -3.68
CA ASP A 251 -9.68 -29.11 -2.26
C ASP A 251 -10.91 -29.47 -1.42
N GLN A 252 -12.05 -28.82 -1.66
CA GLN A 252 -13.31 -29.14 -0.99
C GLN A 252 -13.77 -30.57 -1.31
N LYS A 253 -13.71 -30.98 -2.58
CA LYS A 253 -14.04 -32.34 -3.01
C LYS A 253 -13.15 -33.37 -2.32
N LYS A 254 -11.84 -33.15 -2.31
CA LYS A 254 -10.87 -34.06 -1.66
C LYS A 254 -11.07 -34.14 -0.15
N SER A 255 -11.39 -33.02 0.49
CA SER A 255 -11.76 -32.99 1.91
C SER A 255 -13.01 -33.84 2.18
N ASN A 256 -14.04 -33.69 1.35
CA ASN A 256 -15.29 -34.43 1.45
C ASN A 256 -15.11 -35.93 1.14
N GLU A 257 -14.30 -36.31 0.16
CA GLU A 257 -13.94 -37.71 -0.10
C GLU A 257 -13.21 -38.35 1.09
N ASN A 258 -12.29 -37.61 1.73
CA ASN A 258 -11.62 -38.08 2.94
C ASN A 258 -12.59 -38.20 4.12
N LEU A 259 -13.53 -37.27 4.27
CA LEU A 259 -14.59 -37.34 5.28
C LEU A 259 -15.43 -38.61 5.10
N LEU A 260 -15.86 -38.91 3.87
CA LEU A 260 -16.63 -40.12 3.55
C LEU A 260 -15.85 -41.39 3.87
N ARG A 261 -14.56 -41.47 3.51
CA ARG A 261 -13.70 -42.60 3.90
C ARG A 261 -13.59 -42.78 5.42
N GLN A 262 -13.55 -41.68 6.17
CA GLN A 262 -13.53 -41.74 7.63
C GLN A 262 -14.87 -42.21 8.22
N ILE A 263 -15.99 -41.86 7.58
CA ILE A 263 -17.31 -42.38 7.93
C ILE A 263 -17.36 -43.89 7.65
N ASP A 264 -16.96 -44.33 6.46
CA ASP A 264 -16.97 -45.74 6.04
C ASP A 264 -16.05 -46.62 6.90
N SER A 265 -14.96 -46.06 7.42
CA SER A 265 -14.04 -46.79 8.30
C SER A 265 -14.59 -47.07 9.70
N LYS A 266 -15.71 -46.45 10.09
CA LYS A 266 -16.32 -46.61 11.42
C LYS A 266 -17.33 -47.76 11.41
N LYS A 267 -17.24 -48.61 12.43
CA LYS A 267 -17.96 -49.89 12.49
C LYS A 267 -19.43 -49.78 12.92
N ASP A 268 -19.81 -48.71 13.62
CA ASP A 268 -21.13 -48.58 14.24
C ASP A 268 -21.71 -47.16 14.12
N LYS A 269 -23.04 -47.10 14.09
CA LYS A 269 -23.82 -45.85 13.96
C LYS A 269 -23.50 -44.82 15.06
N PRO A 270 -23.39 -45.19 16.37
CA PRO A 270 -22.95 -44.26 17.41
C PRO A 270 -21.57 -43.63 17.16
N SER A 271 -20.58 -44.40 16.72
CA SER A 271 -19.24 -43.91 16.39
C SER A 271 -19.24 -42.90 15.24
N VAL A 272 -20.08 -43.13 14.23
CA VAL A 272 -20.28 -42.18 13.11
C VAL A 272 -20.90 -40.87 13.62
N ILE A 273 -21.95 -40.97 14.43
CA ILE A 273 -22.64 -39.79 14.99
C ILE A 273 -21.67 -38.95 15.85
N ASN A 274 -20.92 -39.56 16.76
CA ASN A 274 -19.98 -38.85 17.63
C ASN A 274 -18.90 -38.10 16.84
N TYR A 275 -18.37 -38.74 15.79
CA TYR A 275 -17.39 -38.11 14.92
C TYR A 275 -17.98 -36.92 14.15
N LEU A 276 -19.17 -37.08 13.55
CA LEU A 276 -19.82 -36.04 12.76
C LEU A 276 -20.34 -34.88 13.61
N GLN A 277 -20.71 -35.12 14.87
CA GLN A 277 -21.08 -34.05 15.81
C GLN A 277 -19.92 -33.08 16.07
N GLY A 278 -18.67 -33.58 16.12
CA GLY A 278 -17.48 -32.74 16.28
C GLY A 278 -17.18 -31.85 15.07
N LEU A 279 -17.75 -32.17 13.90
CA LEU A 279 -17.58 -31.44 12.65
C LEU A 279 -18.80 -30.60 12.27
N GLN A 280 -19.82 -30.56 13.14
CA GLN A 280 -21.06 -29.86 12.85
C GLN A 280 -20.87 -28.33 12.93
N VAL A 281 -21.36 -27.63 11.91
CA VAL A 281 -21.50 -26.16 11.94
C VAL A 281 -22.88 -25.78 12.48
N ALA A 282 -22.94 -24.99 13.55
CA ALA A 282 -24.19 -24.54 14.15
C ALA A 282 -24.94 -23.56 13.22
N GLY A 283 -26.27 -23.76 13.07
CA GLY A 283 -27.12 -22.87 12.26
C GLY A 283 -27.10 -23.11 10.74
N ALA A 284 -26.25 -24.01 10.23
CA ALA A 284 -26.22 -24.36 8.81
C ALA A 284 -27.32 -25.38 8.46
N ASN A 285 -28.34 -24.97 7.69
CA ASN A 285 -29.52 -25.80 7.39
C ASN A 285 -29.93 -25.81 5.90
N ILE A 286 -28.96 -25.80 4.99
CA ILE A 286 -29.22 -25.48 3.57
C ILE A 286 -29.47 -26.72 2.68
N CYS A 287 -29.26 -27.94 3.18
CA CYS A 287 -29.52 -29.17 2.42
C CYS A 287 -30.64 -30.00 3.05
N PRO A 288 -31.79 -30.20 2.37
CA PRO A 288 -32.80 -31.17 2.77
C PRO A 288 -32.22 -32.61 2.81
N PRO A 289 -32.67 -33.50 3.71
CA PRO A 289 -32.15 -34.88 3.75
C PRO A 289 -32.32 -35.66 2.45
N SER A 290 -33.32 -35.31 1.64
CA SER A 290 -33.59 -35.92 0.34
C SER A 290 -32.53 -35.63 -0.74
N THR A 291 -31.63 -34.65 -0.52
CA THR A 291 -30.56 -34.30 -1.47
C THR A 291 -29.19 -34.85 -1.06
N TYR A 292 -29.12 -35.70 -0.02
CA TYR A 292 -27.87 -36.35 0.36
C TYR A 292 -27.61 -37.56 -0.53
N ASN A 293 -26.75 -37.39 -1.53
CA ASN A 293 -26.24 -38.45 -2.39
C ASN A 293 -24.72 -38.36 -2.49
N THR A 294 -23.99 -39.33 -1.94
CA THR A 294 -22.53 -39.35 -1.93
C THR A 294 -21.90 -39.58 -3.31
N GLU A 295 -22.68 -40.02 -4.28
CA GLU A 295 -22.26 -40.21 -5.68
C GLU A 295 -22.49 -38.96 -6.53
N ASP A 296 -23.23 -37.97 -6.03
CA ASP A 296 -23.52 -36.73 -6.75
C ASP A 296 -22.34 -35.73 -6.64
N PRO A 297 -21.77 -35.26 -7.77
CA PRO A 297 -20.72 -34.23 -7.78
C PRO A 297 -21.09 -32.92 -7.08
N ILE A 298 -22.38 -32.57 -7.00
CA ILE A 298 -22.87 -31.39 -6.28
C ILE A 298 -22.75 -31.60 -4.77
N CYS A 299 -23.11 -32.79 -4.29
CA CYS A 299 -23.01 -33.16 -2.87
C CYS A 299 -21.54 -33.21 -2.42
N LEU A 300 -20.65 -33.77 -3.24
CA LEU A 300 -19.21 -33.83 -2.97
C LEU A 300 -18.54 -32.45 -2.93
N ARG A 301 -19.14 -31.42 -3.49
CA ARG A 301 -18.64 -30.04 -3.43
C ARG A 301 -19.31 -29.20 -2.34
N CYS A 302 -20.21 -29.79 -1.56
CA CYS A 302 -20.92 -29.08 -0.49
C CYS A 302 -20.01 -28.84 0.71
N GLU A 303 -19.91 -27.59 1.16
CA GLU A 303 -19.14 -27.20 2.36
C GLU A 303 -19.70 -27.84 3.64
N TRP A 304 -21.00 -28.17 3.66
CA TRP A 304 -21.71 -28.66 4.86
C TRP A 304 -22.07 -30.15 4.77
N LEU A 305 -21.30 -30.94 4.01
CA LEU A 305 -21.52 -32.38 3.86
C LEU A 305 -21.59 -33.11 5.21
N ALA A 306 -20.77 -32.71 6.18
CA ALA A 306 -20.78 -33.29 7.54
C ALA A 306 -22.14 -33.12 8.24
N ASN A 307 -22.79 -31.95 8.12
CA ASN A 307 -24.12 -31.71 8.68
C ASN A 307 -25.19 -32.58 8.01
N CYS A 308 -25.08 -32.80 6.69
CA CYS A 308 -25.99 -33.67 5.94
C CYS A 308 -25.80 -35.13 6.34
N ALA A 309 -24.55 -35.61 6.37
CA ALA A 309 -24.21 -36.96 6.81
C ALA A 309 -24.66 -37.21 8.24
N LEU A 310 -24.55 -36.23 9.14
CA LEU A 310 -25.00 -36.33 10.52
C LEU A 310 -26.52 -36.50 10.63
N ARG A 311 -27.30 -35.76 9.81
CA ARG A 311 -28.76 -35.93 9.76
C ARG A 311 -29.13 -37.31 9.23
N LYS A 312 -28.50 -37.76 8.15
CA LYS A 312 -28.72 -39.10 7.58
C LYS A 312 -28.36 -40.20 8.57
N ALA A 313 -27.30 -40.03 9.35
CA ALA A 313 -26.89 -40.97 10.38
C ALA A 313 -27.81 -40.94 11.61
N LYS A 314 -28.67 -39.93 11.79
CA LYS A 314 -29.66 -39.85 12.88
C LYS A 314 -31.03 -40.38 12.49
N GLU A 315 -31.39 -40.33 11.21
CA GLU A 315 -32.53 -41.08 10.62
C GLU A 315 -32.36 -42.59 10.85
#